data_AF-G3NES4-F1
#
_entry.id   AF-G3NES4-F1
#
_cell.length_a   1.000
_cell.length_b   1.000
_cell.length_c   1.000
_cell.angle_alpha   90.00
_cell.angle_beta   90.00
_cell.angle_gamma   90.00
#
_symmetry.space_group_name_H-M   'P 1'
#
loop_
_entity.id
_entity.type
_entity.pdbx_description
1 polymer ?
#
loop_
_entity_poly.entity_id
_entity_poly.type
_entity_poly.pdbx_seq_one_letter_code
_entity_poly.pdbx_strand_id
1 'polypeptide(L)'
;YSGDPRTCRSFLSKCSLIFELQPSSFQSERSKVAYIVSLMSGRAGTWATAVWEQQTPICSSLAAFMAEIKKVFESPLSGREAARKLLRLRQGSLSVSDYAVDFRTLAADSSWNSDSLFNAFLNGLSDDYLSTLS
;
A
#
# COMPACT_ATOMS: atom_id res chain seq x y z
N TYR A 1 -1.78 -9.59 11.00
CA TYR A 1 -2.40 -9.54 9.65
C TYR A 1 -3.13 -10.85 9.37
N SER A 2 -4.42 -10.81 9.00
CA SER A 2 -5.25 -12.00 8.78
C SER A 2 -5.49 -12.36 7.32
N GLY A 3 -4.95 -11.58 6.38
CA GLY A 3 -5.13 -11.78 4.94
C GLY A 3 -6.20 -10.89 4.30
N ASP A 4 -6.59 -9.77 4.93
CA ASP A 4 -7.47 -8.77 4.27
C ASP A 4 -6.67 -7.96 3.25
N PRO A 5 -6.99 -8.06 1.94
CA PRO A 5 -6.26 -7.36 0.88
C PRO A 5 -6.14 -5.85 1.07
N ARG A 6 -7.11 -5.20 1.72
CA ARG A 6 -7.13 -3.76 1.94
C ARG A 6 -6.10 -3.29 2.98
N THR A 7 -5.61 -4.21 3.82
CA THR A 7 -4.64 -3.92 4.88
C THR A 7 -3.24 -4.45 4.58
N CYS A 8 -3.05 -5.15 3.46
CA CYS A 8 -1.78 -5.77 3.10
C CYS A 8 -0.64 -4.74 3.00
N ARG A 9 -0.86 -3.64 2.27
CA ARG A 9 0.16 -2.58 2.11
C ARG A 9 0.51 -1.92 3.43
N SER A 10 -0.49 -1.47 4.19
CA SER A 10 -0.27 -0.81 5.48
C SER A 10 0.40 -1.72 6.51
N PHE A 11 0.10 -3.02 6.48
CA PHE A 11 0.82 -4.02 7.28
C PHE A 11 2.31 -4.09 6.90
N LEU A 12 2.63 -4.25 5.61
CA LEU A 12 4.01 -4.35 5.15
C LEU A 12 4.81 -3.06 5.41
N SER A 13 4.20 -1.89 5.20
CA SER A 13 4.82 -0.60 5.51
C SER A 13 5.15 -0.46 7.00
N LYS A 14 4.26 -0.90 7.90
CA LYS A 14 4.53 -0.91 9.35
C LYS A 14 5.71 -1.81 9.70
N CYS A 15 5.81 -2.99 9.09
CA CYS A 15 6.96 -3.88 9.29
C CYS A 15 8.27 -3.22 8.82
N SER A 16 8.29 -2.61 7.62
CA SER A 16 9.46 -1.89 7.13
C SER A 16 9.90 -0.78 8.07
N LEU A 17 8.95 0.02 8.58
CA LEU A 17 9.25 1.09 9.54
C LEU A 17 9.88 0.55 10.82
N ILE A 18 9.38 -0.57 11.36
CA ILE A 18 9.97 -1.20 12.55
C ILE A 18 11.41 -1.65 12.28
N PHE A 19 11.69 -2.22 11.10
CA PHE A 19 13.04 -2.64 10.74
C PHE A 19 14.00 -1.45 10.60
N GLU A 20 13.53 -0.32 10.09
CA GLU A 20 14.31 0.93 10.01
C GLU A 20 14.56 1.54 11.39
N LEU A 21 13.58 1.50 12.28
CA LEU A 21 13.69 2.04 13.64
C LEU A 21 14.53 1.16 14.57
N GLN A 22 14.64 -0.15 14.29
CA GLN A 22 15.29 -1.12 15.17
C GLN A 22 16.29 -2.02 14.42
N PRO A 23 17.28 -1.47 13.69
CA PRO A 23 18.17 -2.27 12.84
C PRO A 23 18.99 -3.31 13.63
N SER A 24 19.34 -3.01 14.89
CA SER A 24 20.08 -3.92 15.77
C SER A 24 19.29 -5.16 16.19
N SER A 25 17.95 -5.09 16.18
CA SER A 25 17.05 -6.20 16.51
C SER A 25 16.79 -7.11 15.30
N PHE A 26 17.05 -6.63 14.09
CA PHE A 26 16.74 -7.30 12.83
C PHE A 26 17.96 -7.39 11.90
N GLN A 27 19.01 -8.04 12.41
CA GLN A 27 20.34 -8.07 11.78
C GLN A 27 20.40 -8.90 10.48
N SER A 28 19.43 -9.80 10.26
CA SER A 28 19.37 -10.63 9.06
C SER A 28 18.03 -10.50 8.35
N GLU A 29 18.04 -10.64 7.03
CA GLU A 29 16.82 -10.71 6.21
C GLU A 29 15.87 -11.80 6.70
N ARG A 30 16.43 -12.95 7.12
CA ARG A 30 15.65 -14.05 7.69
C ARG A 30 14.97 -13.68 9.00
N SER A 31 15.61 -12.89 9.87
CA SER A 31 14.97 -12.40 11.12
C SER A 31 13.80 -11.45 10.83
N LYS A 32 13.91 -10.61 9.79
CA LYS A 32 12.81 -9.75 9.32
C LYS A 32 11.65 -10.58 8.78
N VAL A 33 11.93 -11.62 8.00
CA VAL A 33 10.91 -12.56 7.53
C VAL A 33 10.22 -13.27 8.71
N ALA A 34 10.99 -13.81 9.66
CA ALA A 34 10.44 -14.47 10.85
C ALA A 34 9.51 -13.56 11.64
N TYR A 35 9.86 -12.29 11.77
CA TYR A 35 9.03 -11.27 12.41
C TYR A 35 7.71 -11.05 11.66
N ILE A 36 7.73 -10.95 10.33
CA ILE A 36 6.49 -10.83 9.55
C ILE A 36 5.61 -12.06 9.75
N VAL A 37 6.18 -13.27 9.69
CA VAL A 37 5.46 -14.53 9.90
C VAL A 37 4.78 -14.55 11.27
N SER A 38 5.47 -14.11 12.33
CA SER A 38 4.92 -14.12 13.70
C SER A 38 3.74 -13.15 13.88
N LEU A 39 3.63 -12.12 13.05
CA LEU A 39 2.52 -11.17 13.05
C LEU A 39 1.34 -11.61 12.17
N MET A 40 1.46 -12.72 11.43
CA MET A 40 0.40 -13.26 10.58
C MET A 40 -0.51 -14.20 11.36
N SER A 41 -1.79 -14.21 11.00
CA SER A 41 -2.86 -14.92 11.73
C SER A 41 -3.94 -15.40 10.77
N GLY A 42 -4.84 -16.28 11.22
CA GLY A 42 -5.90 -16.84 10.36
C GLY A 42 -5.32 -17.47 9.09
N ARG A 43 -5.99 -17.27 7.94
CA ARG A 43 -5.55 -17.83 6.65
C ARG A 43 -4.16 -17.36 6.23
N ALA A 44 -3.83 -16.09 6.50
CA ALA A 44 -2.50 -15.56 6.24
C ALA A 44 -1.44 -16.24 7.11
N GLY A 45 -1.74 -16.49 8.38
CA GLY A 45 -0.88 -17.24 9.29
C GLY A 45 -0.62 -18.66 8.79
N THR A 46 -1.68 -19.41 8.43
CA THR A 46 -1.55 -20.77 7.90
C THR A 46 -0.67 -20.85 6.65
N TRP A 47 -0.82 -19.90 5.73
CA TRP A 47 0.06 -19.81 4.56
C TRP A 47 1.50 -19.51 4.97
N ALA A 48 1.71 -18.52 5.84
CA ALA A 48 3.03 -18.07 6.24
C ALA A 48 3.83 -19.16 6.96
N THR A 49 3.18 -19.91 7.86
CA THR A 49 3.80 -21.04 8.56
C THR A 49 4.16 -22.16 7.59
N ALA A 50 3.29 -22.50 6.63
CA ALA A 50 3.60 -23.52 5.63
C ALA A 50 4.82 -23.12 4.76
N VAL A 51 4.87 -21.88 4.29
CA VAL A 51 6.01 -21.33 3.52
C VAL A 51 7.29 -21.35 4.34
N TRP A 52 7.20 -21.00 5.63
CA TRP A 52 8.32 -21.00 6.57
C TRP A 52 8.83 -22.42 6.84
N GLU A 53 7.95 -23.37 7.15
CA GLU A 53 8.30 -24.78 7.44
C GLU A 53 8.97 -25.46 6.25
N GLN A 54 8.51 -25.18 5.03
CA GLN A 54 9.12 -25.69 3.80
C GLN A 54 10.50 -25.10 3.51
N GLN A 55 10.94 -24.09 4.27
CA GLN A 55 12.24 -23.41 4.08
C GLN A 55 12.43 -22.93 2.64
N THR A 56 11.35 -22.42 2.04
CA THR A 56 11.36 -21.92 0.67
C THR A 56 12.42 -20.83 0.49
N PRO A 57 13.02 -20.65 -0.71
CA PRO A 57 14.08 -19.66 -0.94
C PRO A 57 13.68 -18.22 -0.57
N ILE A 58 12.38 -17.90 -0.64
CA ILE A 58 11.85 -16.59 -0.26
C ILE A 58 12.01 -16.28 1.23
N CYS A 59 12.19 -17.28 2.10
CA CYS A 59 12.41 -17.07 3.53
C CYS A 59 13.76 -16.42 3.89
N SER A 60 14.67 -16.32 2.92
CA SER A 60 16.00 -15.72 3.10
C SER A 60 16.12 -14.31 2.52
N SER A 61 15.04 -13.75 1.97
CA SER A 61 15.03 -12.40 1.37
C SER A 61 13.74 -11.69 1.75
N LEU A 62 13.85 -10.56 2.46
CA LEU A 62 12.68 -9.78 2.84
C LEU A 62 11.91 -9.32 1.61
N ALA A 63 12.63 -8.83 0.60
CA ALA A 63 12.04 -8.33 -0.63
C ALA A 63 11.25 -9.43 -1.36
N ALA A 64 11.81 -10.63 -1.47
CA ALA A 64 11.12 -11.76 -2.11
C ALA A 64 9.89 -12.20 -1.31
N PHE A 65 9.99 -12.27 0.01
CA PHE A 65 8.87 -12.64 0.87
C PHE A 65 7.73 -11.62 0.82
N MET A 66 8.06 -10.32 0.87
CA MET A 66 7.08 -9.24 0.74
C MET A 66 6.39 -9.26 -0.63
N ALA A 67 7.11 -9.56 -1.71
CA ALA A 67 6.53 -9.70 -3.04
C ALA A 67 5.54 -10.88 -3.10
N GLU A 68 5.86 -12.02 -2.48
CA GLU A 68 4.95 -13.17 -2.46
C GLU A 68 3.70 -12.88 -1.59
N ILE A 69 3.85 -12.20 -0.43
CA ILE A 69 2.69 -11.74 0.36
C ILE A 69 1.76 -10.88 -0.49
N LYS A 70 2.32 -9.90 -1.22
CA LYS A 70 1.54 -9.04 -2.11
C LYS A 70 0.83 -9.86 -3.18
N LYS A 71 1.53 -10.77 -3.84
CA LYS A 71 0.93 -11.65 -4.85
C LYS A 71 -0.22 -12.52 -4.32
N VAL A 72 -0.09 -13.05 -3.10
CA VAL A 72 -1.08 -13.97 -2.50
C VAL A 72 -2.27 -13.22 -1.91
N PHE A 73 -2.04 -12.07 -1.26
CA PHE A 73 -3.07 -11.40 -0.48
C PHE A 73 -3.44 -10.00 -0.95
N GLU A 74 -2.65 -9.35 -1.79
CA GLU A 74 -3.02 -8.06 -2.35
C GLU A 74 -4.02 -8.27 -3.49
N SER A 75 -5.11 -7.50 -3.46
CA SER A 75 -6.10 -7.59 -4.53
C SER A 75 -5.54 -6.87 -5.77
N PRO A 76 -5.57 -7.50 -6.97
CA PRO A 76 -5.28 -6.80 -8.22
C PRO A 76 -6.28 -5.66 -8.49
N LEU A 77 -7.41 -5.65 -7.78
CA LEU A 77 -8.39 -4.57 -7.82
C LEU A 77 -8.00 -3.38 -6.93
N SER A 78 -7.03 -3.49 -6.02
CA SER A 78 -6.67 -2.40 -5.10
C SER A 78 -6.25 -1.12 -5.84
N GLY A 79 -5.41 -1.24 -6.88
CA GLY A 79 -5.03 -0.12 -7.74
C GLY A 79 -6.18 0.40 -8.60
N ARG A 80 -7.08 -0.50 -9.05
CA ARG A 80 -8.29 -0.11 -9.81
C ARG A 80 -9.34 0.57 -8.95
N GLU A 81 -9.46 0.17 -7.68
CA GLU A 81 -10.34 0.77 -6.69
C GLU A 81 -9.82 2.15 -6.29
N ALA A 82 -8.51 2.30 -6.07
CA ALA A 82 -7.88 3.60 -5.85
C ALA A 82 -8.09 4.53 -7.05
N ALA A 83 -7.86 4.04 -8.27
CA ALA A 83 -8.16 4.77 -9.51
C ALA A 83 -9.65 5.18 -9.62
N ARG A 84 -10.58 4.28 -9.26
CA ARG A 84 -12.02 4.60 -9.29
C ARG A 84 -12.42 5.60 -8.21
N LYS A 85 -11.76 5.59 -7.05
CA LYS A 85 -11.93 6.59 -5.99
C LYS A 85 -11.37 7.94 -6.44
N LEU A 86 -10.19 7.98 -7.07
CA LEU A 86 -9.61 9.19 -7.66
C LEU A 86 -10.55 9.85 -8.68
N LEU A 87 -11.11 9.06 -9.60
CA LEU A 87 -12.06 9.57 -10.60
C LEU A 87 -13.31 10.23 -9.99
N ARG A 88 -13.72 9.77 -8.81
CA ARG A 88 -14.91 10.25 -8.11
C ARG A 88 -14.59 11.33 -7.08
N LEU A 89 -13.32 11.53 -6.77
CA LEU A 89 -12.90 12.54 -5.81
C LEU A 89 -13.24 13.92 -6.38
N ARG A 90 -13.85 14.76 -5.56
CA ARG A 90 -14.19 16.16 -5.88
C ARG A 90 -13.77 17.00 -4.69
N GLN A 91 -13.23 18.18 -4.95
CA GLN A 91 -12.87 19.16 -3.93
C GLN A 91 -14.11 19.54 -3.11
N GLY A 92 -15.25 19.80 -3.77
CA GLY A 92 -16.47 20.23 -3.10
C GLY A 92 -16.22 21.50 -2.28
N SER A 93 -16.51 21.47 -0.98
CA SER A 93 -16.26 22.58 -0.06
C SER A 93 -14.89 22.52 0.64
N LEU A 94 -14.03 21.55 0.32
CA LEU A 94 -12.70 21.44 0.91
C LEU A 94 -11.77 22.53 0.36
N SER A 95 -10.78 22.90 1.17
CA SER A 95 -9.66 23.68 0.66
C SER A 95 -8.89 22.87 -0.39
N VAL A 96 -8.22 23.55 -1.33
CA VAL A 96 -7.38 22.88 -2.34
C VAL A 96 -6.27 22.04 -1.69
N SER A 97 -5.74 22.48 -0.55
CA SER A 97 -4.72 21.74 0.21
C SER A 97 -5.26 20.43 0.77
N ASP A 98 -6.45 20.44 1.39
CA ASP A 98 -7.04 19.22 1.96
C ASP A 98 -7.41 18.23 0.85
N TYR A 99 -8.01 18.73 -0.23
CA TYR A 99 -8.27 17.93 -1.43
C TYR A 99 -6.97 17.34 -2.02
N ALA A 100 -5.88 18.10 -2.06
CA ALA A 100 -4.59 17.61 -2.56
C ALA A 100 -3.98 16.51 -1.67
N VAL A 101 -4.17 16.56 -0.36
CA VAL A 101 -3.74 15.48 0.55
C VAL A 101 -4.53 14.20 0.27
N ASP A 102 -5.86 14.29 0.18
CA ASP A 102 -6.71 13.14 -0.14
C ASP A 102 -6.40 12.55 -1.51
N PHE A 103 -6.22 13.43 -2.51
CA PHE A 103 -5.85 13.02 -3.86
C PHE A 103 -4.50 12.30 -3.88
N ARG A 104 -3.46 12.89 -3.26
CA ARG A 104 -2.11 12.28 -3.24
C ARG A 104 -2.10 10.93 -2.52
N THR A 105 -2.91 10.78 -1.47
CA THR A 105 -3.05 9.51 -0.74
C THR A 105 -3.63 8.43 -1.65
N LEU A 106 -4.71 8.74 -2.38
CA LEU A 106 -5.30 7.79 -3.34
C LEU A 106 -4.40 7.56 -4.57
N ALA A 107 -3.65 8.58 -5.01
CA ALA A 107 -2.72 8.51 -6.13
C ALA A 107 -1.56 7.55 -5.85
N ALA A 108 -0.99 7.59 -4.64
CA ALA A 108 0.08 6.69 -4.20
C ALA A 108 -0.34 5.21 -4.23
N ASP A 109 -1.64 4.95 -4.03
CA ASP A 109 -2.23 3.61 -4.07
C ASP A 109 -2.73 3.20 -5.47
N SER A 110 -2.69 4.11 -6.44
CA SER A 110 -3.13 3.89 -7.82
C SER A 110 -1.97 3.47 -8.72
N SER A 111 -2.27 2.77 -9.80
CA SER A 111 -1.30 2.42 -10.85
C SER A 111 -1.26 3.46 -11.98
N TRP A 112 -1.64 4.70 -11.72
CA TRP A 112 -1.77 5.76 -12.74
C TRP A 112 -0.48 6.54 -12.95
N ASN A 113 -0.25 6.98 -14.19
CA ASN A 113 0.90 7.82 -14.54
C ASN A 113 0.64 9.30 -14.20
N SER A 114 1.70 10.12 -14.25
CA SER A 114 1.66 11.56 -13.92
C SER A 114 0.58 12.31 -14.70
N ASP A 115 0.45 12.04 -16.00
CA ASP A 115 -0.46 12.79 -16.87
C ASP A 115 -1.93 12.45 -16.55
N SER A 116 -2.22 11.18 -16.26
CA SER A 116 -3.54 10.73 -15.82
C SER A 116 -3.92 11.33 -14.47
N LEU A 117 -2.95 11.38 -13.54
CA LEU A 117 -3.12 11.99 -12.23
C LEU A 117 -3.35 13.50 -12.32
N PHE A 118 -2.58 14.20 -13.15
CA PHE A 118 -2.75 15.65 -13.36
C PHE A 118 -4.13 15.99 -13.90
N ASN A 119 -4.57 15.29 -14.96
CA ASN A 119 -5.90 15.49 -15.53
C ASN A 119 -7.00 15.18 -14.52
N ALA A 120 -6.88 14.09 -13.75
CA ALA A 120 -7.88 13.75 -12.74
C ALA A 120 -7.92 14.75 -11.58
N PHE A 121 -6.77 15.30 -11.19
CA PHE A 121 -6.70 16.33 -10.16
C PHE A 121 -7.47 17.58 -10.57
N LEU A 122 -7.22 18.08 -11.79
CA LEU A 122 -7.90 19.26 -12.34
C LEU A 122 -9.41 19.04 -12.49
N ASN A 123 -9.82 17.89 -13.03
CA ASN A 123 -11.24 17.54 -13.17
C ASN A 123 -12.00 17.44 -11.83
N GLY A 124 -11.28 17.29 -10.72
CA GLY A 124 -11.87 17.23 -9.40
C GLY A 124 -11.94 18.56 -8.65
N LEU A 125 -11.28 19.61 -9.14
CA LEU A 125 -11.33 20.95 -8.53
C LEU A 125 -12.73 21.58 -8.71
N SER A 126 -13.12 22.45 -7.78
CA SER A 126 -14.36 23.22 -7.89
C SER A 126 -14.21 24.37 -8.90
N ASP A 127 -15.29 24.70 -9.61
CA ASP A 127 -15.31 25.74 -10.65
C ASP A 127 -14.82 27.11 -10.17
N ASP A 128 -15.02 27.46 -8.89
CA ASP A 128 -14.54 28.71 -8.28
C ASP A 128 -13.02 28.94 -8.42
N TYR A 129 -12.23 27.86 -8.52
CA TYR A 129 -10.78 27.95 -8.75
C TYR A 129 -10.41 28.00 -10.23
N LEU A 130 -11.18 27.37 -11.12
CA LEU A 130 -10.94 27.40 -12.56
C LEU A 130 -11.22 28.79 -13.15
N SER A 131 -12.17 29.55 -12.57
CA SER A 131 -12.45 30.94 -12.95
C SER A 131 -11.38 31.95 -12.53
N THR A 132 -10.51 31.61 -11.57
CA THR A 132 -9.40 32.49 -11.15
C THR A 132 -8.13 32.33 -11.99
N LEU A 133 -8.09 31.34 -12.89
CA LEU A 133 -6.97 31.06 -13.79
C LEU A 133 -7.28 31.39 -15.28
N SER A 134 -8.48 31.90 -15.59
CA SER A 134 -8.89 32.42 -16.90
C SER A 134 -8.91 33.94 -16.90
#